data_AF-S7UUU3-F1
#
_entry.id   AF-S7UUU3-F1
#
_cell.length_a   1.000
_cell.length_b   1.000
_cell.length_c   1.000
_cell.angle_alpha   90.00
_cell.angle_beta   90.00
_cell.angle_gamma   90.00
#
_symmetry.space_group_name_H-M   'P 1'
#
loop_
_entity.id
_entity.type
_entity.pdbx_description
1 polymer ?
#
loop_
_entity_poly.entity_id
_entity_poly.type
_entity_poly.pdbx_seq_one_letter_code
_entity_poly.pdbx_strand_id
1 'polypeptide(L)'
;MTIGDRKIAPEIFQDTLDSTFETYDEWLDRVLRKTLTMLTRSGIPVDRGGPDNRAVEETLREAGNVLEFEISAGLPLHGAVPQQMYEDVFVRLLSMMPNGPGPIRNVHPYAEFNALCHRLGLILMATMADAGILGDGTADIPRLIQTAVLSGYVGINLKSSASAASDLLNRNLISIDPGWVGSMAKVRAVSRQALSAVARELIDLTSSALGRFALDSLDMYFREVVETDQPTLVVFFCDDYLESMIDLKRFEAMLRGNRRLILLFVPRNGRYGNDLAVQDIPAVLAEKPYAGVCDLLRNGRIAISGNGPRAGCIDPRSVSDALIDEIDCLGAGRRIILETKGCRNFEMLRGDLPMPWYAAFNCNRALSIRTVQVDGSPVFLRIPPGLNAYDGFMMPRIGRSPSYGTAGVRFARMTTRALYDVLCGDTYRRMLGRLGDEYALNRRLAAYCRRVRKPLPEAIASYAETEWIHGQGK
;
A
#
# COMPACT_ATOMS: atom_id res chain seq x y z
N MET A 1 -2.77 -8.38 -14.05
CA MET A 1 -3.71 -7.43 -14.65
C MET A 1 -2.95 -6.20 -15.07
N THR A 2 -2.93 -5.91 -16.36
CA THR A 2 -2.35 -4.70 -16.95
C THR A 2 -3.47 -3.79 -17.47
N ILE A 3 -3.15 -2.55 -17.80
CA ILE A 3 -4.17 -1.65 -18.39
C ILE A 3 -4.65 -2.16 -19.75
N GLY A 4 -3.82 -2.93 -20.46
CA GLY A 4 -4.17 -3.58 -21.73
C GLY A 4 -5.22 -4.68 -21.60
N ASP A 5 -5.32 -5.35 -20.44
CA ASP A 5 -6.35 -6.37 -20.21
C ASP A 5 -7.76 -5.75 -20.34
N ARG A 6 -7.93 -4.44 -20.16
CA ARG A 6 -9.21 -3.72 -20.38
C ARG A 6 -9.68 -3.74 -21.82
N LYS A 7 -8.77 -3.93 -22.80
CA LYS A 7 -9.16 -4.07 -24.21
C LYS A 7 -9.79 -5.43 -24.51
N ILE A 8 -9.37 -6.45 -23.76
CA ILE A 8 -9.71 -7.86 -24.05
C ILE A 8 -10.82 -8.35 -23.13
N ALA A 9 -10.77 -7.95 -21.86
CA ALA A 9 -11.66 -8.40 -20.79
C ALA A 9 -12.06 -7.24 -19.86
N PRO A 10 -12.66 -6.13 -20.36
CA PRO A 10 -13.06 -4.97 -19.55
C PRO A 10 -13.97 -5.32 -18.35
N GLU A 11 -14.76 -6.39 -18.44
CA GLU A 11 -15.66 -6.85 -17.38
C GLU A 11 -14.93 -7.28 -16.10
N ILE A 12 -13.64 -7.63 -16.16
CA ILE A 12 -12.86 -7.99 -14.95
C ILE A 12 -12.58 -6.75 -14.08
N PHE A 13 -12.66 -5.56 -14.67
CA PHE A 13 -12.45 -4.27 -14.01
C PHE A 13 -13.73 -3.69 -13.41
N GLN A 14 -14.89 -4.31 -13.67
CA GLN A 14 -16.14 -3.99 -12.99
C GLN A 14 -16.12 -4.57 -11.57
N ASP A 15 -16.27 -3.71 -10.57
CA ASP A 15 -16.27 -4.13 -9.17
C ASP A 15 -17.50 -4.98 -8.83
N THR A 16 -18.63 -4.68 -9.45
CA THR A 16 -19.91 -5.36 -9.25
C THR A 16 -20.55 -5.78 -10.58
N LEU A 17 -21.46 -6.74 -10.55
CA LEU A 17 -22.23 -7.17 -11.73
C LEU A 17 -23.08 -6.04 -12.34
N ASP A 18 -23.50 -5.07 -11.52
CA ASP A 18 -24.34 -3.94 -11.95
C ASP A 18 -23.52 -2.66 -12.24
N SER A 19 -22.19 -2.71 -12.09
CA SER A 19 -21.32 -1.57 -12.41
C SER A 19 -21.37 -1.26 -13.91
N THR A 20 -21.43 0.01 -14.27
CA THR A 20 -21.40 0.43 -15.68
C THR A 20 -20.19 -0.17 -16.39
N PHE A 21 -20.44 -0.79 -17.53
CA PHE A 21 -19.37 -1.27 -18.39
C PHE A 21 -18.71 -0.06 -19.07
N GLU A 22 -17.40 0.07 -18.89
CA GLU A 22 -16.60 1.14 -19.49
C GLU A 22 -15.56 0.52 -20.41
N THR A 23 -15.52 0.95 -21.66
CA THR A 23 -14.54 0.45 -22.64
C THR A 23 -13.14 0.99 -22.32
N TYR A 24 -12.09 0.37 -22.88
CA TYR A 24 -10.73 0.86 -22.71
C TYR A 24 -10.54 2.30 -23.16
N ASP A 25 -11.10 2.67 -24.31
CA ASP A 25 -10.93 4.00 -24.90
C ASP A 25 -11.62 5.09 -24.06
N GLU A 26 -12.85 4.83 -23.61
CA GLU A 26 -13.60 5.73 -22.70
C GLU A 26 -12.86 5.92 -21.37
N TRP A 27 -12.39 4.82 -20.78
CA TRP A 27 -11.60 4.85 -19.55
C TRP A 27 -10.30 5.65 -19.75
N LEU A 28 -9.60 5.42 -20.86
CA LEU A 28 -8.31 6.03 -21.15
C LEU A 28 -8.44 7.54 -21.33
N ASP A 29 -9.38 8.02 -22.16
CA ASP A 29 -9.60 9.46 -22.36
C ASP A 29 -9.93 10.14 -21.02
N ARG A 30 -10.88 9.58 -20.27
CA ARG A 30 -11.32 10.13 -18.99
C ARG A 30 -10.16 10.24 -17.99
N VAL A 31 -9.33 9.21 -17.87
CA VAL A 31 -8.22 9.18 -16.92
C VAL A 31 -7.10 10.12 -17.37
N LEU A 32 -6.69 10.11 -18.64
CA LEU A 32 -5.65 11.00 -19.15
C LEU A 32 -6.06 12.48 -19.01
N ARG A 33 -7.31 12.82 -19.35
CA ARG A 33 -7.86 14.18 -19.21
C ARG A 33 -7.88 14.64 -17.77
N LYS A 34 -8.28 13.76 -16.84
CA LYS A 34 -8.25 14.03 -15.40
C LYS A 34 -6.82 14.27 -14.92
N THR A 35 -5.87 13.43 -15.32
CA THR A 35 -4.46 13.57 -14.95
C THR A 35 -3.87 14.87 -15.49
N LEU A 36 -4.12 15.21 -16.76
CA LEU A 36 -3.66 16.46 -17.36
C LEU A 36 -4.23 17.69 -16.65
N THR A 37 -5.52 17.67 -16.31
CA THR A 37 -6.18 18.75 -15.54
C THR A 37 -5.56 18.94 -14.15
N MET A 38 -5.17 17.84 -13.49
CA MET A 38 -4.47 17.91 -12.21
C MET A 38 -3.09 18.55 -12.39
N LEU A 39 -2.30 18.11 -13.39
CA LEU A 39 -0.96 18.63 -13.62
C LEU A 39 -0.94 20.13 -13.95
N THR A 40 -1.91 20.63 -14.70
CA THR A 40 -2.01 22.06 -15.04
C THR A 40 -2.36 22.93 -13.83
N ARG A 41 -3.16 22.42 -12.88
CA ARG A 41 -3.51 23.14 -11.65
C ARG A 41 -2.35 23.23 -10.65
N SER A 42 -1.45 22.25 -10.63
CA SER A 42 -0.37 22.15 -9.65
C SER A 42 0.89 22.97 -9.97
N GLY A 43 0.78 24.00 -10.82
CA GLY A 43 1.77 25.08 -10.87
C GLY A 43 2.73 25.07 -12.06
N ILE A 44 2.28 24.69 -13.25
CA ILE A 44 3.10 24.87 -14.46
C ILE A 44 2.34 25.81 -15.40
N PRO A 45 2.88 27.03 -15.65
CA PRO A 45 2.24 27.96 -16.56
C PRO A 45 2.13 27.29 -17.93
N VAL A 46 0.91 26.99 -18.36
CA VAL A 46 0.63 26.91 -19.79
C VAL A 46 0.96 28.30 -20.30
N ASP A 47 1.91 28.38 -21.24
CA ASP A 47 2.35 29.66 -21.78
C ASP A 47 1.14 30.50 -22.20
N ARG A 48 1.18 31.79 -21.86
CA ARG A 48 0.03 32.68 -21.66
C ARG A 48 -1.04 32.59 -22.77
N GLY A 49 -2.00 31.72 -22.52
CA GLY A 49 -3.26 31.53 -23.23
C GLY A 49 -3.92 30.36 -22.54
N GLY A 50 -5.22 30.44 -22.20
CA GLY A 50 -5.91 29.23 -21.73
C GLY A 50 -5.63 28.10 -22.72
N PRO A 51 -5.43 26.85 -22.27
CA PRO A 51 -5.05 25.78 -23.18
C PRO A 51 -6.08 25.75 -24.31
N ASP A 52 -5.63 26.01 -25.54
CA ASP A 52 -6.48 25.79 -26.71
C ASP A 52 -7.01 24.37 -26.57
N ASN A 53 -8.33 24.19 -26.58
CA ASN A 53 -8.94 22.86 -26.48
C ASN A 53 -8.28 21.91 -27.49
N ARG A 54 -7.85 22.43 -28.64
CA ARG A 54 -7.10 21.69 -29.64
C ARG A 54 -5.76 21.13 -29.13
N ALA A 55 -4.99 21.90 -28.37
CA ALA A 55 -3.70 21.46 -27.81
C ALA A 55 -3.87 20.40 -26.71
N VAL A 56 -4.96 20.49 -25.93
CA VAL A 56 -5.34 19.46 -24.95
C VAL A 56 -5.68 18.16 -25.68
N GLU A 57 -6.58 18.21 -26.67
CA GLU A 57 -6.96 17.03 -27.44
C GLU A 57 -5.76 16.42 -28.17
N GLU A 58 -4.86 17.24 -28.71
CA GLU A 58 -3.63 16.76 -29.36
C GLU A 58 -2.71 16.03 -28.38
N THR A 59 -2.50 16.58 -27.18
CA THR A 59 -1.70 15.94 -26.13
C THR A 59 -2.30 14.62 -25.67
N LEU A 60 -3.63 14.56 -25.49
CA LEU A 60 -4.33 13.34 -25.09
C LEU A 60 -4.23 12.26 -26.18
N ARG A 61 -4.41 12.63 -27.45
CA ARG A 61 -4.26 11.74 -28.60
C ARG A 61 -2.83 11.20 -28.71
N GLU A 62 -1.82 12.05 -28.56
CA GLU A 62 -0.42 11.64 -28.58
C GLU A 62 -0.09 10.67 -27.43
N ALA A 63 -0.56 10.95 -26.22
CA ALA A 63 -0.40 10.06 -25.08
C ALA A 63 -1.07 8.69 -25.33
N GLY A 64 -2.26 8.67 -25.94
CA GLY A 64 -2.92 7.44 -26.37
C GLY A 64 -2.08 6.64 -27.38
N ASN A 65 -1.55 7.32 -28.41
CA ASN A 65 -0.71 6.67 -29.43
C ASN A 65 0.57 6.06 -28.85
N VAL A 66 1.20 6.71 -27.86
CA VAL A 66 2.40 6.15 -27.21
C VAL A 66 2.10 4.83 -26.49
N LEU A 67 0.89 4.67 -25.93
CA LEU A 67 0.49 3.44 -25.26
C LEU A 67 0.34 2.24 -26.22
N GLU A 68 0.16 2.49 -27.51
CA GLU A 68 0.10 1.48 -28.57
C GLU A 68 1.48 1.02 -29.07
N PHE A 69 2.57 1.72 -28.70
CA PHE A 69 3.91 1.36 -29.16
C PHE A 69 4.34 0.00 -28.62
N GLU A 70 4.85 -0.86 -29.52
CA GLU A 70 5.43 -2.14 -29.15
C GLU A 70 6.76 -1.95 -28.44
N ILE A 71 6.85 -2.49 -27.22
CA ILE A 71 8.10 -2.49 -26.43
C ILE A 71 8.88 -3.79 -26.62
N SER A 72 8.23 -4.83 -27.12
CA SER A 72 8.80 -6.11 -27.55
C SER A 72 7.80 -6.81 -28.48
N ALA A 73 8.24 -7.84 -29.21
CA ALA A 73 7.43 -8.50 -30.24
C ALA A 73 6.00 -8.84 -29.75
N GLY A 74 5.00 -8.15 -30.30
CA GLY A 74 3.58 -8.35 -29.98
C GLY A 74 3.12 -7.87 -28.60
N LEU A 75 3.96 -7.11 -27.86
CA LEU A 75 3.60 -6.53 -26.56
C LEU A 75 3.60 -5.00 -26.64
N PRO A 76 2.42 -4.36 -26.77
CA PRO A 76 2.30 -2.91 -26.68
C PRO A 76 2.55 -2.43 -25.24
N LEU A 77 2.92 -1.15 -25.08
CA LEU A 77 3.21 -0.54 -23.78
C LEU A 77 2.02 -0.67 -22.82
N HIS A 78 0.78 -0.47 -23.27
CA HIS A 78 -0.40 -0.67 -22.45
C HIS A 78 -0.52 -2.11 -21.90
N GLY A 79 0.00 -3.10 -22.64
CA GLY A 79 0.04 -4.50 -22.22
C GLY A 79 1.06 -4.78 -21.12
N ALA A 80 2.02 -3.88 -20.89
CA ALA A 80 3.08 -4.03 -19.89
C ALA A 80 2.82 -3.25 -18.59
N VAL A 81 2.03 -2.17 -18.65
CA VAL A 81 1.75 -1.30 -17.51
C VAL A 81 0.73 -1.96 -16.57
N PRO A 82 1.09 -2.27 -15.30
CA PRO A 82 0.13 -2.79 -14.33
C PRO A 82 -1.01 -1.82 -14.08
N GLN A 83 -2.22 -2.35 -13.86
CA GLN A 83 -3.38 -1.52 -13.54
C GLN A 83 -3.12 -0.64 -12.31
N GLN A 84 -2.38 -1.10 -11.30
CA GLN A 84 -2.11 -0.27 -10.12
C GLN A 84 -1.06 0.83 -10.35
N MET A 85 -0.43 0.90 -11.52
CA MET A 85 0.62 1.89 -11.85
C MET A 85 0.18 2.94 -12.87
N TYR A 86 -1.06 2.88 -13.39
CA TYR A 86 -1.46 3.74 -14.50
C TYR A 86 -1.29 5.23 -14.18
N GLU A 87 -1.60 5.67 -12.96
CA GLU A 87 -1.53 7.10 -12.59
C GLU A 87 -0.08 7.59 -12.65
N ASP A 88 0.85 6.83 -12.07
CA ASP A 88 2.27 7.16 -12.06
C ASP A 88 2.85 7.19 -13.49
N VAL A 89 2.45 6.24 -14.34
CA VAL A 89 2.87 6.17 -15.74
C VAL A 89 2.30 7.34 -16.54
N PHE A 90 1.01 7.67 -16.36
CA PHE A 90 0.36 8.73 -17.11
C PHE A 90 0.86 10.11 -16.72
N VAL A 91 1.13 10.34 -15.42
CA VAL A 91 1.77 11.58 -14.97
C VAL A 91 3.11 11.78 -15.69
N ARG A 92 3.95 10.74 -15.72
CA ARG A 92 5.26 10.81 -16.40
C ARG A 92 5.12 10.99 -17.91
N LEU A 93 4.22 10.24 -18.54
CA LEU A 93 3.98 10.30 -19.97
C LEU A 93 3.56 11.71 -20.38
N LEU A 94 2.57 12.30 -19.69
CA LEU A 94 2.05 13.63 -19.99
C LEU A 94 3.10 14.73 -19.73
N SER A 95 3.92 14.59 -18.68
CA SER A 95 5.01 15.54 -18.41
C SER A 95 6.19 15.45 -19.39
N MET A 96 6.30 14.39 -20.19
CA MET A 96 7.32 14.25 -21.23
C MET A 96 6.87 14.80 -22.60
N MET A 97 5.59 15.15 -22.76
CA MET A 97 5.05 15.64 -24.03
C MET A 97 5.58 17.04 -24.35
N PRO A 98 5.78 17.39 -25.64
CA PRO A 98 6.25 18.73 -26.05
C PRO A 98 5.35 19.87 -25.57
N ASN A 99 4.04 19.64 -25.55
CA ASN A 99 3.02 20.56 -25.01
C ASN A 99 2.62 20.20 -23.56
N GLY A 100 3.40 19.33 -22.92
CA GLY A 100 3.18 18.87 -21.57
C GLY A 100 3.53 19.96 -20.55
N PRO A 101 3.06 19.80 -19.30
CA PRO A 101 3.32 20.76 -18.23
C PRO A 101 4.77 20.63 -17.72
N GLY A 102 5.81 20.82 -18.54
CA GLY A 102 7.21 20.91 -18.09
C GLY A 102 7.79 19.65 -17.38
N PRO A 103 9.03 19.74 -16.85
CA PRO A 103 9.77 18.58 -16.36
C PRO A 103 9.19 17.98 -15.07
N ILE A 104 9.04 16.65 -15.05
CA ILE A 104 8.51 15.81 -13.93
C ILE A 104 9.09 16.18 -12.55
N ARG A 105 10.36 16.60 -12.50
CA ARG A 105 11.08 16.88 -11.25
C ARG A 105 10.41 17.95 -10.37
N ASN A 106 9.56 18.80 -10.94
CA ASN A 106 8.89 19.89 -10.22
C ASN A 106 7.41 19.62 -9.92
N VAL A 107 6.87 18.47 -10.35
CA VAL A 107 5.44 18.18 -10.15
C VAL A 107 5.23 17.55 -8.76
N HIS A 108 4.55 18.27 -7.88
CA HIS A 108 4.07 17.73 -6.61
C HIS A 108 2.58 18.06 -6.43
N PRO A 109 1.66 17.27 -7.01
CA PRO A 109 0.23 17.59 -6.99
C PRO A 109 -0.38 17.62 -5.60
N TYR A 110 0.27 16.96 -4.64
CA TYR A 110 -0.15 16.84 -3.25
C TYR A 110 0.70 17.69 -2.29
N ALA A 111 1.42 18.71 -2.76
CA ALA A 111 2.31 19.51 -1.90
C ALA A 111 1.56 20.14 -0.72
N GLU A 112 0.43 20.80 -0.98
CA GLU A 112 -0.41 21.40 0.05
C GLU A 112 -0.98 20.35 1.01
N PHE A 113 -1.41 19.21 0.48
CA PHE A 113 -1.96 18.12 1.29
C PHE A 113 -0.88 17.51 2.19
N ASN A 114 0.31 17.22 1.67
CA ASN A 114 1.43 16.70 2.46
C ASN A 114 1.91 17.71 3.50
N ALA A 115 1.93 19.01 3.19
CA ALA A 115 2.24 20.06 4.16
C ALA A 115 1.20 20.15 5.28
N LEU A 116 -0.09 19.99 4.97
CA LEU A 116 -1.15 19.90 5.97
C LEU A 116 -0.99 18.65 6.85
N CYS A 117 -0.75 17.49 6.22
CA CYS A 117 -0.48 16.22 6.90
C CYS A 117 0.75 16.29 7.80
N HIS A 118 1.81 17.01 7.39
CA HIS A 118 2.98 17.23 8.21
C HIS A 118 2.62 17.97 9.51
N ARG A 119 1.89 19.10 9.41
CA ARG A 119 1.41 19.86 10.58
C ARG A 119 0.48 19.03 11.46
N LEU A 120 -0.42 18.27 10.86
CA LEU A 120 -1.32 17.36 11.56
C LEU A 120 -0.53 16.27 12.30
N GLY A 121 0.46 15.66 11.66
CA GLY A 121 1.32 14.63 12.24
C GLY A 121 2.03 15.11 13.50
N LEU A 122 2.57 16.33 13.50
CA LEU A 122 3.20 16.93 14.68
C LEU A 122 2.21 17.14 15.84
N ILE A 123 1.00 17.60 15.53
CA ILE A 123 -0.07 17.78 16.53
C ILE A 123 -0.56 16.43 17.04
N LEU A 124 -0.65 15.42 16.17
CA LEU A 124 -1.03 14.07 16.52
C LEU A 124 -0.01 13.44 17.48
N MET A 125 1.30 13.62 17.25
CA MET A 125 2.33 13.13 18.19
C MET A 125 2.17 13.71 19.59
N ALA A 126 1.90 15.03 19.69
CA ALA A 126 1.63 15.67 20.98
C ALA A 126 0.35 15.12 21.62
N THR A 127 -0.72 14.97 20.82
CA THR A 127 -2.02 14.48 21.32
C THR A 127 -1.94 13.01 21.77
N MET A 128 -1.18 12.16 21.08
CA MET A 128 -0.92 10.78 21.48
C MET A 128 -0.08 10.70 22.75
N ALA A 129 0.85 11.65 22.95
CA ALA A 129 1.62 11.72 24.19
C ALA A 129 0.72 12.11 25.38
N ASP A 130 -0.14 13.12 25.20
CA ASP A 130 -1.12 13.51 26.22
C ASP A 130 -2.10 12.37 26.56
N ALA A 131 -2.40 11.50 25.58
CA ALA A 131 -3.25 10.33 25.75
C ALA A 131 -2.52 9.09 26.30
N GLY A 132 -1.21 9.17 26.59
CA GLY A 132 -0.42 8.04 27.10
C GLY A 132 -0.12 6.93 26.08
N ILE A 133 -0.36 7.17 24.79
CA ILE A 133 -0.07 6.22 23.70
C ILE A 133 1.43 6.25 23.35
N LEU A 134 2.05 7.43 23.46
CA LEU A 134 3.45 7.69 23.14
C LEU A 134 4.16 8.37 24.33
N GLY A 135 5.16 7.73 24.92
CA GLY A 135 5.91 8.31 26.03
C GLY A 135 7.33 7.75 26.17
N ASP A 136 8.11 8.33 27.07
CA ASP A 136 9.45 7.86 27.38
C ASP A 136 9.37 6.51 28.12
N GLY A 137 9.71 5.43 27.43
CA GLY A 137 9.76 4.07 27.99
C GLY A 137 8.43 3.31 28.00
N THR A 138 7.31 3.96 27.67
CA THR A 138 5.98 3.33 27.56
C THR A 138 5.32 3.77 26.26
N ALA A 139 5.33 2.90 25.26
CA ALA A 139 4.63 3.12 23.99
C ALA A 139 3.65 1.96 23.75
N ASP A 140 2.41 2.31 23.42
CA ASP A 140 1.38 1.36 23.01
C ASP A 140 1.60 1.03 21.52
N ILE A 141 2.52 0.10 21.25
CA ILE A 141 2.87 -0.32 19.88
C ILE A 141 1.64 -0.78 19.07
N PRO A 142 0.71 -1.61 19.60
CA PRO A 142 -0.50 -2.00 18.87
C PRO A 142 -1.30 -0.78 18.44
N ARG A 143 -1.50 0.17 19.35
CA ARG A 143 -2.26 1.38 19.06
C ARG A 143 -1.55 2.33 18.10
N LEU A 144 -0.21 2.37 18.12
CA LEU A 144 0.58 3.11 17.12
C LEU A 144 0.43 2.48 15.72
N ILE A 145 0.49 1.14 15.61
CA ILE A 145 0.21 0.42 14.35
C ILE A 145 -1.18 0.77 13.84
N GLN A 146 -2.17 0.66 14.72
CA GLN A 146 -3.56 0.93 14.38
C GLN A 146 -3.77 2.38 13.96
N THR A 147 -3.20 3.34 14.69
CA THR A 147 -3.28 4.78 14.36
C THR A 147 -2.63 5.06 13.00
N ALA A 148 -1.48 4.46 12.72
CA ALA A 148 -0.80 4.59 11.43
C ALA A 148 -1.70 4.12 10.28
N VAL A 149 -2.29 2.92 10.39
CA VAL A 149 -3.20 2.39 9.36
C VAL A 149 -4.45 3.26 9.22
N LEU A 150 -5.10 3.61 10.33
CA LEU A 150 -6.33 4.42 10.33
C LEU A 150 -6.10 5.84 9.81
N SER A 151 -4.87 6.36 9.87
CA SER A 151 -4.54 7.68 9.32
C SER A 151 -4.79 7.76 7.81
N GLY A 152 -4.82 6.63 7.10
CA GLY A 152 -5.21 6.56 5.70
C GLY A 152 -6.66 7.02 5.43
N TYR A 153 -7.54 7.06 6.45
CA TYR A 153 -8.89 7.63 6.34
C TYR A 153 -8.92 9.15 6.36
N VAL A 154 -7.86 9.78 6.84
CA VAL A 154 -7.78 11.24 6.94
C VAL A 154 -7.65 11.84 5.55
N GLY A 155 -8.58 12.71 5.19
CA GLY A 155 -8.54 13.48 3.95
C GLY A 155 -8.64 12.63 2.68
N ILE A 156 -9.22 11.43 2.74
CA ILE A 156 -9.41 10.60 1.53
C ILE A 156 -10.24 11.32 0.45
N ASN A 157 -11.11 12.25 0.87
CA ASN A 157 -11.90 13.12 -0.01
C ASN A 157 -11.04 14.07 -0.86
N LEU A 158 -9.75 14.17 -0.55
CA LEU A 158 -8.75 14.98 -1.26
C LEU A 158 -7.74 14.14 -2.06
N LYS A 159 -7.83 12.80 -2.00
CA LYS A 159 -6.97 11.89 -2.75
C LYS A 159 -7.58 11.59 -4.13
N SER A 160 -6.75 11.34 -5.15
CA SER A 160 -7.25 10.99 -6.49
C SER A 160 -8.04 9.69 -6.47
N SER A 161 -8.93 9.44 -7.44
CA SER A 161 -9.68 8.16 -7.52
C SER A 161 -8.80 6.93 -7.74
N ALA A 162 -7.54 7.11 -8.16
CA ALA A 162 -6.57 6.02 -8.21
C ALA A 162 -6.10 5.64 -6.80
N SER A 163 -5.91 6.64 -5.93
CA SER A 163 -5.55 6.53 -4.51
C SER A 163 -6.75 6.44 -3.56
N ALA A 164 -7.95 6.81 -4.01
CA ALA A 164 -9.19 6.94 -3.25
C ALA A 164 -10.19 5.85 -3.66
N ALA A 165 -11.19 5.69 -2.81
CA ALA A 165 -12.23 4.68 -2.86
C ALA A 165 -12.89 4.55 -4.25
N SER A 166 -13.30 3.33 -4.57
CA SER A 166 -14.34 3.08 -5.57
C SER A 166 -15.62 3.82 -5.16
N ASP A 167 -16.52 4.11 -6.11
CA ASP A 167 -17.84 4.71 -5.85
C ASP A 167 -18.63 3.98 -4.74
N LEU A 168 -18.25 2.72 -4.46
CA LEU A 168 -18.79 1.91 -3.39
C LEU A 168 -18.61 2.51 -1.98
N LEU A 169 -17.56 3.30 -1.66
CA LEU A 169 -17.04 3.30 -0.29
C LEU A 169 -16.39 4.57 0.28
N ASN A 170 -17.20 5.60 0.51
CA ASN A 170 -16.86 6.76 1.34
C ASN A 170 -17.48 6.68 2.75
N ARG A 171 -17.32 5.57 3.47
CA ARG A 171 -17.88 5.38 4.82
C ARG A 171 -16.78 5.50 5.88
N ASN A 172 -17.09 6.16 7.01
CA ASN A 172 -16.21 6.33 8.17
C ASN A 172 -14.90 7.09 7.86
N LEU A 173 -15.02 8.19 7.13
CA LEU A 173 -13.90 9.03 6.72
C LEU A 173 -13.73 10.21 7.68
N ILE A 174 -12.48 10.52 8.03
CA ILE A 174 -12.14 11.76 8.71
C ILE A 174 -11.92 12.82 7.62
N SER A 175 -12.98 13.54 7.29
CA SER A 175 -12.97 14.51 6.20
C SER A 175 -12.09 15.70 6.53
N ILE A 176 -11.29 16.14 5.56
CA ILE A 176 -10.58 17.42 5.62
C ILE A 176 -11.31 18.40 4.71
N ASP A 177 -11.53 19.62 5.19
CA ASP A 177 -12.06 20.72 4.39
C ASP A 177 -11.16 20.97 3.15
N PRO A 178 -11.67 20.80 1.92
CA PRO A 178 -10.90 21.05 0.70
C PRO A 178 -10.32 22.46 0.61
N GLY A 179 -10.93 23.43 1.29
CA GLY A 179 -10.43 24.79 1.39
C GLY A 179 -9.05 24.88 2.06
N TRP A 180 -8.70 23.94 2.94
CA TRP A 180 -7.43 23.95 3.67
C TRP A 180 -6.22 23.70 2.77
N VAL A 181 -6.41 22.94 1.69
CA VAL A 181 -5.35 22.56 0.73
C VAL A 181 -5.40 23.36 -0.57
N GLY A 182 -6.18 24.45 -0.62
CA GLY A 182 -6.30 25.26 -1.84
C GLY A 182 -5.06 26.09 -2.16
N SER A 183 -4.16 26.32 -1.20
CA SER A 183 -2.82 26.90 -1.40
C SER A 183 -1.97 26.74 -0.14
N MET A 184 -0.65 26.85 -0.27
CA MET A 184 0.25 26.84 0.89
C MET A 184 -0.06 27.93 1.94
N ALA A 185 -0.61 29.08 1.54
CA ALA A 185 -1.05 30.11 2.48
C ALA A 185 -2.24 29.64 3.32
N LYS A 186 -3.22 28.97 2.69
CA LYS A 186 -4.37 28.38 3.38
C LYS A 186 -3.93 27.25 4.31
N VAL A 187 -3.02 26.39 3.85
CA VAL A 187 -2.43 25.33 4.68
C VAL A 187 -1.83 25.91 5.95
N ARG A 188 -1.03 27.00 5.86
CA ARG A 188 -0.45 27.66 7.04
C ARG A 188 -1.50 28.31 7.95
N ALA A 189 -2.59 28.82 7.37
CA ALA A 189 -3.65 29.49 8.10
C ALA A 189 -4.57 28.53 8.91
N VAL A 190 -4.57 27.22 8.60
CA VAL A 190 -5.36 26.25 9.37
C VAL A 190 -4.93 26.30 10.85
N SER A 191 -5.90 26.50 11.75
CA SER A 191 -5.63 26.67 13.16
C SER A 191 -5.17 25.37 13.82
N ARG A 192 -4.37 25.49 14.88
CA ARG A 192 -3.95 24.33 15.69
C ARG A 192 -5.16 23.59 16.28
N GLN A 193 -6.19 24.32 16.71
CA GLN A 193 -7.40 23.73 17.28
C GLN A 193 -8.13 22.83 16.29
N ALA A 194 -8.26 23.25 15.02
CA ALA A 194 -8.89 22.46 13.99
C ALA A 194 -8.12 21.15 13.72
N LEU A 195 -6.80 21.24 13.61
CA LEU A 195 -5.94 20.06 13.46
C LEU A 195 -5.97 19.15 14.70
N SER A 196 -6.04 19.71 15.91
CA SER A 196 -6.19 18.93 17.14
C SER A 196 -7.54 18.19 17.19
N ALA A 197 -8.61 18.75 16.63
CA ALA A 197 -9.89 18.04 16.54
C ALA A 197 -9.75 16.79 15.65
N VAL A 198 -9.14 16.93 14.47
CA VAL A 198 -8.84 15.81 13.56
C VAL A 198 -7.95 14.76 14.24
N ALA A 199 -6.91 15.19 14.96
CA ALA A 199 -6.02 14.28 15.68
C ALA A 199 -6.74 13.48 16.77
N ARG A 200 -7.64 14.11 17.54
CA ARG A 200 -8.44 13.43 18.55
C ARG A 200 -9.43 12.45 17.93
N GLU A 201 -10.11 12.85 16.86
CA GLU A 201 -11.02 11.97 16.14
C GLU A 201 -10.31 10.70 15.64
N LEU A 202 -9.09 10.84 15.12
CA LEU A 202 -8.26 9.68 14.72
C LEU A 202 -7.89 8.79 15.92
N ILE A 203 -7.52 9.37 17.05
CA ILE A 203 -7.22 8.62 18.28
C ILE A 203 -8.47 7.91 18.81
N ASP A 204 -9.64 8.57 18.80
CA ASP A 204 -10.89 7.98 19.25
C ASP A 204 -11.31 6.81 18.36
N LEU A 205 -11.05 6.91 17.05
CA LEU A 205 -11.32 5.84 16.10
C LEU A 205 -10.59 4.54 16.46
N THR A 206 -9.36 4.61 17.00
CA THR A 206 -8.59 3.42 17.44
C THR A 206 -9.29 2.65 18.58
N SER A 207 -10.06 3.34 19.43
CA SER A 207 -10.86 2.71 20.49
C SER A 207 -12.21 2.16 19.98
N SER A 208 -12.67 2.60 18.81
CA SER A 208 -13.99 2.25 18.30
C SER A 208 -14.03 0.86 17.66
N ALA A 209 -15.24 0.28 17.52
CA ALA A 209 -15.42 -0.96 16.77
C ALA A 209 -15.00 -0.84 15.29
N LEU A 210 -15.15 0.36 14.70
CA LEU A 210 -14.79 0.64 13.32
C LEU A 210 -13.28 0.65 13.08
N GLY A 211 -12.51 0.97 14.12
CA GLY A 211 -11.05 0.99 14.05
C GLY A 211 -10.41 -0.39 14.17
N ARG A 212 -11.14 -1.43 14.57
CA ARG A 212 -10.58 -2.77 14.82
C ARG A 212 -10.17 -3.47 13.52
N PHE A 213 -9.06 -4.20 13.56
CA PHE A 213 -8.63 -5.02 12.44
C PHE A 213 -9.60 -6.17 12.20
N ALA A 214 -10.07 -6.34 10.95
CA ALA A 214 -10.93 -7.46 10.57
C ALA A 214 -10.17 -8.76 10.30
N LEU A 215 -8.87 -8.64 10.01
CA LEU A 215 -7.88 -9.71 9.98
C LEU A 215 -6.67 -9.15 10.74
N ASP A 216 -6.34 -9.79 11.85
CA ASP A 216 -5.41 -9.28 12.85
C ASP A 216 -4.28 -10.27 13.10
N SER A 217 -3.05 -9.83 12.82
CA SER A 217 -1.81 -10.58 13.05
C SER A 217 -0.91 -9.91 14.09
N LEU A 218 -1.43 -9.00 14.92
CA LEU A 218 -0.64 -8.26 15.91
C LEU A 218 0.09 -9.20 16.88
N ASP A 219 -0.58 -10.21 17.43
CA ASP A 219 0.05 -11.18 18.35
C ASP A 219 1.22 -11.93 17.69
N MET A 220 1.12 -12.19 16.39
CA MET A 220 2.19 -12.84 15.64
C MET A 220 3.34 -11.86 15.38
N TYR A 221 3.03 -10.63 15.01
CA TYR A 221 4.01 -9.56 14.81
C TYR A 221 4.77 -9.24 16.10
N PHE A 222 4.11 -9.28 17.25
CA PHE A 222 4.78 -9.10 18.54
C PHE A 222 5.84 -10.17 18.77
N ARG A 223 5.47 -11.44 18.60
CA ARG A 223 6.40 -12.55 18.80
C ARG A 223 7.52 -12.59 17.76
N GLU A 224 7.22 -12.32 16.50
CA GLU A 224 8.19 -12.44 15.40
C GLU A 224 9.07 -11.19 15.23
N VAL A 225 8.57 -10.02 15.63
CA VAL A 225 9.23 -8.73 15.38
C VAL A 225 9.50 -8.01 16.69
N VAL A 226 8.48 -7.53 17.40
CA VAL A 226 8.66 -6.60 18.54
C VAL A 226 9.54 -7.21 19.63
N GLU A 227 9.25 -8.46 20.00
CA GLU A 227 9.86 -9.19 21.11
C GLU A 227 10.88 -10.23 20.64
N THR A 228 11.28 -10.18 19.36
CA THR A 228 12.20 -11.17 18.79
C THR A 228 13.47 -11.32 19.62
N ASP A 229 13.87 -12.57 19.84
CA ASP A 229 15.11 -12.93 20.53
C ASP A 229 16.29 -13.14 19.57
N GLN A 230 16.05 -13.01 18.26
CA GLN A 230 17.04 -13.16 17.21
C GLN A 230 17.41 -11.81 16.59
N PRO A 231 18.66 -11.61 16.14
CA PRO A 231 19.02 -10.48 15.29
C PRO A 231 18.08 -10.41 14.08
N THR A 232 17.34 -9.32 13.94
CA THR A 232 16.27 -9.19 12.95
C THR A 232 16.34 -7.83 12.25
N LEU A 233 16.26 -7.86 10.92
CA LEU A 233 16.08 -6.69 10.07
C LEU A 233 14.60 -6.60 9.67
N VAL A 234 13.98 -5.47 9.97
CA VAL A 234 12.69 -5.09 9.38
C VAL A 234 12.95 -4.21 8.17
N VAL A 235 12.50 -4.64 7.00
CA VAL A 235 12.50 -3.84 5.77
C VAL A 235 11.11 -3.24 5.61
N PHE A 236 10.98 -1.94 5.87
CA PHE A 236 9.71 -1.26 5.93
C PHE A 236 9.50 -0.36 4.70
N PHE A 237 8.54 -0.71 3.85
CA PHE A 237 8.09 0.14 2.76
C PHE A 237 6.93 1.00 3.24
N CYS A 238 7.20 2.30 3.34
CA CYS A 238 6.19 3.25 3.79
C CYS A 238 5.20 3.59 2.65
N ASP A 239 4.13 4.30 3.02
CA ASP A 239 3.05 4.69 2.10
C ASP A 239 2.79 6.19 2.28
N ASP A 240 1.58 6.58 2.66
CA ASP A 240 1.17 7.96 2.86
C ASP A 240 2.08 8.76 3.82
N TYR A 241 2.21 10.07 3.56
CA TYR A 241 3.03 10.98 4.37
C TYR A 241 2.69 10.95 5.88
N LEU A 242 1.40 11.10 6.23
CA LEU A 242 0.95 11.10 7.63
C LEU A 242 1.16 9.75 8.31
N GLU A 243 0.83 8.65 7.61
CA GLU A 243 1.03 7.28 8.11
C GLU A 243 2.51 7.04 8.42
N SER A 244 3.38 7.41 7.49
CA SER A 244 4.82 7.19 7.59
C SER A 244 5.47 7.97 8.75
N MET A 245 4.96 9.16 9.06
CA MET A 245 5.35 9.94 10.25
C MET A 245 5.04 9.17 11.55
N ILE A 246 3.85 8.57 11.63
CA ILE A 246 3.44 7.75 12.79
C ILE A 246 4.30 6.49 12.88
N ASP A 247 4.55 5.82 11.74
CA ASP A 247 5.36 4.61 11.69
C ASP A 247 6.82 4.85 12.11
N LEU A 248 7.42 5.99 11.75
CA LEU A 248 8.76 6.36 12.24
C LEU A 248 8.82 6.42 13.77
N LYS A 249 7.79 6.99 14.42
CA LYS A 249 7.69 7.03 15.89
C LYS A 249 7.39 5.67 16.50
N ARG A 250 6.56 4.85 15.85
CA ARG A 250 6.35 3.44 16.22
C ARG A 250 7.68 2.69 16.23
N PHE A 251 8.47 2.79 15.16
CA PHE A 251 9.74 2.09 15.09
C PHE A 251 10.78 2.63 16.06
N GLU A 252 10.81 3.94 16.33
CA GLU A 252 11.64 4.48 17.40
C GLU A 252 11.38 3.75 18.73
N ALA A 253 10.10 3.59 19.10
CA ALA A 253 9.72 2.89 20.32
C ALA A 253 10.12 1.40 20.29
N MET A 254 9.85 0.69 19.19
CA MET A 254 10.24 -0.72 19.02
C MET A 254 11.77 -0.92 19.13
N LEU A 255 12.56 -0.10 18.45
CA LEU A 255 14.03 -0.22 18.42
C LEU A 255 14.68 0.14 19.76
N ARG A 256 14.07 1.06 20.53
CA ARG A 256 14.47 1.35 21.91
C ARG A 256 14.16 0.17 22.84
N GLY A 257 13.01 -0.47 22.66
CA GLY A 257 12.58 -1.63 23.46
C GLY A 257 13.37 -2.91 23.16
N ASN A 258 13.82 -3.10 21.92
CA ASN A 258 14.53 -4.32 21.52
C ASN A 258 15.82 -4.00 20.75
N ARG A 259 16.98 -4.28 21.37
CA ARG A 259 18.32 -4.04 20.79
C ARG A 259 18.66 -4.96 19.61
N ARG A 260 17.93 -6.06 19.41
CA ARG A 260 18.16 -7.02 18.31
C ARG A 260 17.50 -6.61 17.01
N LEU A 261 16.63 -5.59 17.05
CA LEU A 261 15.97 -5.03 15.88
C LEU A 261 16.84 -3.97 15.20
N ILE A 262 16.87 -4.02 13.87
CA ILE A 262 17.34 -2.93 13.01
C ILE A 262 16.25 -2.68 11.97
N LEU A 263 16.13 -1.42 11.54
CA LEU A 263 15.16 -1.00 10.54
C LEU A 263 15.89 -0.53 9.27
N LEU A 264 15.46 -1.02 8.11
CA LEU A 264 15.65 -0.34 6.83
C LEU A 264 14.32 0.32 6.45
N PHE A 265 14.25 1.63 6.56
CA PHE A 265 13.09 2.43 6.19
C PHE A 265 13.18 2.84 4.72
N VAL A 266 12.20 2.45 3.91
CA VAL A 266 12.22 2.57 2.45
C VAL A 266 11.12 3.53 1.99
N PRO A 267 11.42 4.85 1.88
CA PRO A 267 10.53 5.82 1.27
C PRO A 267 10.47 5.68 -0.25
N ARG A 268 9.53 6.38 -0.89
CA ARG A 268 9.49 6.43 -2.36
C ARG A 268 10.70 7.18 -2.93
N ASN A 269 11.24 6.68 -4.05
CA ASN A 269 12.28 7.37 -4.81
C ASN A 269 11.63 8.33 -5.82
N GLY A 270 11.27 9.50 -5.34
CA GLY A 270 10.48 10.51 -6.06
C GLY A 270 9.07 10.65 -5.49
N ARG A 271 8.33 11.63 -6.01
CA ARG A 271 6.99 11.98 -5.51
C ARG A 271 5.93 11.20 -6.30
N TYR A 272 5.13 10.42 -5.59
CA TYR A 272 4.00 9.66 -6.14
C TYR A 272 2.82 9.83 -5.21
N GLY A 273 1.71 10.37 -5.72
CA GLY A 273 0.57 10.69 -4.87
C GLY A 273 0.95 11.55 -3.66
N ASN A 274 0.40 11.17 -2.52
CA ASN A 274 0.68 11.73 -1.20
C ASN A 274 1.61 10.84 -0.36
N ASP A 275 2.32 9.90 -1.00
CA ASP A 275 3.28 9.03 -0.35
C ASP A 275 4.47 9.83 0.21
N LEU A 276 5.09 9.32 1.28
CA LEU A 276 6.33 9.88 1.81
C LEU A 276 7.48 9.58 0.83
N ALA A 277 8.09 10.64 0.30
CA ALA A 277 9.23 10.53 -0.59
C ALA A 277 10.56 10.71 0.18
N VAL A 278 11.66 10.19 -0.37
CA VAL A 278 13.01 10.36 0.22
C VAL A 278 13.36 11.84 0.41
N GLN A 279 12.87 12.71 -0.47
CA GLN A 279 13.08 14.16 -0.41
C GLN A 279 12.42 14.82 0.82
N ASP A 280 11.45 14.17 1.44
CA ASP A 280 10.71 14.71 2.58
C ASP A 280 11.36 14.36 3.93
N ILE A 281 12.22 13.34 3.95
CA ILE A 281 12.88 12.82 5.14
C ILE A 281 13.67 13.90 5.90
N PRO A 282 14.49 14.77 5.27
CA PRO A 282 15.24 15.79 6.00
C PRO A 282 14.33 16.75 6.78
N ALA A 283 13.18 17.12 6.22
CA ALA A 283 12.23 18.00 6.89
C ALA A 283 11.57 17.29 8.08
N VAL A 284 11.17 16.03 7.94
CA VAL A 284 10.62 15.24 9.05
C VAL A 284 11.63 15.05 10.19
N LEU A 285 12.89 14.74 9.86
CA LEU A 285 13.94 14.51 10.86
C LEU A 285 14.41 15.80 11.57
N ALA A 286 14.17 16.97 10.97
CA ALA A 286 14.46 18.26 11.60
C ALA A 286 13.46 18.61 12.73
N GLU A 287 12.30 17.95 12.76
CA GLU A 287 11.26 18.22 13.74
C GLU A 287 11.60 17.61 15.11
N LYS A 288 11.42 18.41 16.18
CA LYS A 288 11.79 18.03 17.55
C LYS A 288 11.27 16.64 17.99
N PRO A 289 10.03 16.23 17.69
CA PRO A 289 9.53 14.91 18.07
C PRO A 289 10.34 13.73 17.51
N TYR A 290 11.16 13.92 16.48
CA TYR A 290 11.95 12.87 15.81
C TYR A 290 13.43 12.85 16.24
N ALA A 291 13.83 13.60 17.27
CA ALA A 291 15.20 13.57 17.79
C ALA A 291 15.67 12.14 18.13
N GLY A 292 14.78 11.30 18.68
CA GLY A 292 15.08 9.90 18.97
C GLY A 292 15.32 9.03 17.74
N VAL A 293 14.65 9.32 16.61
CA VAL A 293 14.93 8.68 15.31
C VAL A 293 16.33 9.08 14.84
N CYS A 294 16.70 10.36 14.96
CA CYS A 294 18.04 10.84 14.62
C CYS A 294 19.14 10.15 15.44
N ASP A 295 18.90 9.87 16.72
CA ASP A 295 19.81 9.09 17.56
C ASP A 295 19.99 7.66 17.04
N LEU A 296 18.89 6.99 16.67
CA LEU A 296 18.91 5.64 16.14
C LEU A 296 19.59 5.57 14.76
N LEU A 297 19.43 6.59 13.92
CA LEU A 297 20.16 6.74 12.65
C LEU A 297 21.67 6.84 12.89
N ARG A 298 22.10 7.74 13.79
CA ARG A 298 23.53 7.92 14.11
C ARG A 298 24.17 6.65 14.67
N ASN A 299 23.40 5.85 15.41
CA ASN A 299 23.85 4.59 15.99
C ASN A 299 23.68 3.38 15.04
N GLY A 300 23.29 3.58 13.79
CA GLY A 300 23.12 2.51 12.79
C GLY A 300 21.98 1.53 13.08
N ARG A 301 21.03 1.91 13.94
CA ARG A 301 19.82 1.10 14.26
C ARG A 301 18.69 1.34 13.27
N ILE A 302 18.73 2.47 12.57
CA ILE A 302 17.87 2.79 11.42
C ILE A 302 18.80 3.10 10.24
N ALA A 303 18.45 2.58 9.07
CA ALA A 303 18.93 3.04 7.78
C ALA A 303 17.73 3.56 6.97
N ILE A 304 17.95 4.61 6.16
CA ILE A 304 16.94 5.15 5.25
C ILE A 304 17.44 4.92 3.83
N SER A 305 16.70 4.16 3.03
CA SER A 305 17.09 3.88 1.65
C SER A 305 16.72 5.04 0.72
N GLY A 306 17.66 5.44 -0.13
CA GLY A 306 17.38 6.32 -1.27
C GLY A 306 16.87 5.57 -2.52
N ASN A 307 16.86 4.25 -2.47
CA ASN A 307 16.69 3.35 -3.60
C ASN A 307 15.29 2.68 -3.65
N GLY A 308 14.34 3.25 -2.90
CA GLY A 308 12.97 2.76 -2.84
C GLY A 308 12.20 2.80 -4.16
N PRO A 309 10.94 2.32 -4.16
CA PRO A 309 10.12 2.21 -5.36
C PRO A 309 9.93 3.55 -6.07
N ARG A 310 9.93 3.50 -7.41
CA ARG A 310 9.67 4.64 -8.29
C ARG A 310 8.21 4.64 -8.79
N ALA A 311 7.27 4.37 -7.90
CA ALA A 311 5.82 4.37 -8.13
C ALA A 311 5.10 4.41 -6.77
N GLY A 312 3.79 4.72 -6.76
CA GLY A 312 2.94 4.64 -5.56
C GLY A 312 2.57 3.20 -5.17
N CYS A 313 3.38 2.22 -5.56
CA CYS A 313 3.23 0.80 -5.24
C CYS A 313 4.60 0.09 -5.30
N ILE A 314 4.66 -1.19 -4.91
CA ILE A 314 5.86 -2.04 -5.08
C ILE A 314 5.59 -3.04 -6.19
N ASP A 315 6.14 -2.80 -7.39
CA ASP A 315 6.22 -3.81 -8.43
C ASP A 315 7.54 -4.58 -8.27
N PRO A 316 7.51 -5.88 -7.93
CA PRO A 316 8.72 -6.69 -7.77
C PRO A 316 9.64 -6.69 -8.99
N ARG A 317 9.11 -6.44 -10.19
CA ARG A 317 9.87 -6.41 -11.45
C ARG A 317 10.70 -5.13 -11.63
N SER A 318 10.44 -4.10 -10.82
CA SER A 318 11.10 -2.79 -10.91
C SER A 318 11.77 -2.35 -9.61
N VAL A 319 11.92 -3.26 -8.65
CA VAL A 319 12.75 -3.00 -7.46
C VAL A 319 14.20 -2.84 -7.93
N SER A 320 14.89 -1.80 -7.44
CA SER A 320 16.25 -1.52 -7.89
C SER A 320 17.24 -2.51 -7.29
N ASP A 321 18.24 -2.93 -8.07
CA ASP A 321 19.33 -3.79 -7.60
C ASP A 321 20.02 -3.20 -6.36
N ALA A 322 20.22 -1.88 -6.35
CA ALA A 322 20.81 -1.18 -5.20
C ALA A 322 19.99 -1.33 -3.90
N LEU A 323 18.65 -1.39 -3.98
CA LEU A 323 17.82 -1.66 -2.79
C LEU A 323 17.96 -3.12 -2.36
N ILE A 324 18.05 -4.07 -3.30
CA ILE A 324 18.26 -5.48 -2.98
C ILE A 324 19.63 -5.65 -2.30
N ASP A 325 20.68 -5.03 -2.84
CA ASP A 325 22.02 -5.05 -2.24
C ASP A 325 22.02 -4.47 -0.82
N GLU A 326 21.29 -3.37 -0.57
CA GLU A 326 21.12 -2.80 0.77
C GLU A 326 20.42 -3.77 1.73
N ILE A 327 19.35 -4.43 1.28
CA ILE A 327 18.62 -5.44 2.07
C ILE A 327 19.53 -6.62 2.39
N ASP A 328 20.28 -7.12 1.43
CA ASP A 328 21.19 -8.26 1.61
C ASP A 328 22.36 -7.92 2.54
N CYS A 329 22.97 -6.74 2.37
CA CYS A 329 24.06 -6.26 3.22
C CYS A 329 23.62 -6.09 4.67
N LEU A 330 22.49 -5.41 4.90
CA LEU A 330 21.95 -5.22 6.26
C LEU A 330 21.39 -6.53 6.83
N GLY A 331 20.85 -7.39 5.98
CA GLY A 331 20.24 -8.67 6.33
C GLY A 331 21.24 -9.77 6.64
N ALA A 332 22.52 -9.60 6.28
CA ALA A 332 23.56 -10.59 6.55
C ALA A 332 23.61 -10.99 8.03
N GLY A 333 23.40 -12.28 8.32
CA GLY A 333 23.37 -12.83 9.69
C GLY A 333 22.12 -12.46 10.50
N ARG A 334 21.05 -11.98 9.86
CA ARG A 334 19.79 -11.59 10.50
C ARG A 334 18.61 -12.27 9.85
N ARG A 335 17.54 -12.46 10.63
CA ARG A 335 16.22 -12.76 10.06
C ARG A 335 15.71 -11.50 9.35
N ILE A 336 15.24 -11.64 8.11
CA ILE A 336 14.62 -10.54 7.37
C ILE A 336 13.11 -10.67 7.46
N ILE A 337 12.43 -9.57 7.77
CA ILE A 337 10.97 -9.46 7.75
C ILE A 337 10.62 -8.26 6.88
N LEU A 338 9.77 -8.47 5.87
CA LEU A 338 9.22 -7.35 5.11
C LEU A 338 7.97 -6.83 5.81
N GLU A 339 7.82 -5.51 5.81
CA GLU A 339 6.57 -4.85 6.15
C GLU A 339 6.22 -3.78 5.12
N THR A 340 4.96 -3.73 4.71
CA THR A 340 4.48 -2.75 3.74
C THR A 340 3.20 -2.09 4.25
N LYS A 341 3.07 -0.77 4.05
CA LYS A 341 1.80 -0.06 4.23
C LYS A 341 1.10 0.16 2.90
N GLY A 342 -0.20 0.40 2.93
CA GLY A 342 -0.97 0.76 1.74
C GLY A 342 -1.47 -0.43 0.92
N CYS A 343 -2.71 -0.32 0.44
CA CYS A 343 -3.35 -1.35 -0.35
C CYS A 343 -2.67 -1.56 -1.71
N ARG A 344 -2.15 -0.51 -2.37
CA ARG A 344 -1.46 -0.62 -3.66
C ARG A 344 -0.16 -1.42 -3.56
N ASN A 345 0.58 -1.27 -2.47
CA ASN A 345 1.76 -2.10 -2.18
C ASN A 345 1.34 -3.58 -2.03
N PHE A 346 0.29 -3.86 -1.26
CA PHE A 346 -0.24 -5.22 -1.10
C PHE A 346 -0.73 -5.84 -2.42
N GLU A 347 -1.48 -5.07 -3.21
CA GLU A 347 -2.07 -5.48 -4.48
C GLU A 347 -1.01 -5.78 -5.57
N MET A 348 0.16 -5.15 -5.48
CA MET A 348 1.24 -5.35 -6.46
C MET A 348 2.26 -6.39 -6.01
N LEU A 349 2.60 -6.43 -4.72
CA LEU A 349 3.59 -7.37 -4.20
C LEU A 349 3.05 -8.81 -4.16
N ARG A 350 1.77 -9.00 -3.80
CA ARG A 350 1.00 -10.27 -3.81
C ARG A 350 1.53 -11.45 -2.98
N GLY A 351 2.82 -11.50 -2.64
CA GLY A 351 3.44 -12.58 -1.85
C GLY A 351 4.47 -13.38 -2.65
N ASP A 352 4.55 -14.69 -2.39
CA ASP A 352 5.57 -15.63 -2.89
C ASP A 352 7.01 -15.24 -2.50
N LEU A 353 7.14 -14.45 -1.43
CA LEU A 353 8.43 -14.01 -0.91
C LEU A 353 9.10 -15.13 -0.09
N PRO A 354 10.44 -15.22 -0.10
CA PRO A 354 11.15 -16.21 0.73
C PRO A 354 11.15 -15.87 2.22
N MET A 355 10.67 -14.70 2.62
CA MET A 355 10.55 -14.27 4.01
C MET A 355 9.10 -13.93 4.40
N PRO A 356 8.78 -13.95 5.71
CA PRO A 356 7.51 -13.44 6.20
C PRO A 356 7.31 -11.97 5.80
N TRP A 357 6.06 -11.66 5.42
CA TRP A 357 5.68 -10.33 4.99
C TRP A 357 4.45 -9.85 5.76
N TYR A 358 4.57 -8.70 6.41
CA TYR A 358 3.46 -8.01 7.05
C TYR A 358 2.91 -6.90 6.15
N ALA A 359 1.59 -6.83 6.02
CA ALA A 359 0.92 -5.79 5.24
C ALA A 359 -0.21 -5.16 6.06
N ALA A 360 -0.30 -3.84 6.04
CA ALA A 360 -1.33 -3.13 6.78
C ALA A 360 -1.94 -1.98 5.97
N PHE A 361 -3.27 -1.93 5.91
CA PHE A 361 -3.99 -0.92 5.13
C PHE A 361 -5.49 -0.90 5.47
N ASN A 362 -6.18 0.16 5.03
CA ASN A 362 -7.63 0.27 5.09
C ASN A 362 -8.29 -0.44 3.90
N CYS A 363 -9.36 -1.20 4.14
CA CYS A 363 -10.13 -1.88 3.09
C CYS A 363 -11.27 -1.00 2.55
N ASN A 364 -10.92 0.15 1.99
CA ASN A 364 -11.85 1.17 1.48
C ASN A 364 -11.81 1.34 -0.05
N ARG A 365 -11.05 0.50 -0.78
CA ARG A 365 -11.01 0.47 -2.25
C ARG A 365 -11.61 -0.83 -2.73
N ALA A 366 -12.32 -0.80 -3.86
CA ALA A 366 -12.94 -2.01 -4.36
C ALA A 366 -11.94 -3.12 -4.62
N LEU A 367 -10.75 -2.82 -5.18
CA LEU A 367 -9.76 -3.86 -5.40
C LEU A 367 -9.26 -4.48 -4.08
N SER A 368 -9.01 -3.69 -3.04
CA SER A 368 -8.59 -4.23 -1.74
C SER A 368 -9.70 -5.09 -1.11
N ILE A 369 -10.96 -4.73 -1.29
CA ILE A 369 -12.11 -5.54 -0.84
C ILE A 369 -12.20 -6.84 -1.62
N ARG A 370 -12.00 -6.78 -2.94
CA ARG A 370 -12.05 -7.95 -3.82
C ARG A 370 -10.88 -8.92 -3.59
N THR A 371 -9.70 -8.41 -3.20
CA THR A 371 -8.53 -9.24 -2.83
C THR A 371 -8.69 -9.83 -1.43
N VAL A 372 -9.15 -9.04 -0.45
CA VAL A 372 -9.10 -9.42 0.97
C VAL A 372 -10.39 -10.07 1.46
N GLN A 373 -11.54 -9.68 0.90
CA GLN A 373 -12.89 -9.99 1.40
C GLN A 373 -13.16 -9.38 2.79
N VAL A 374 -12.76 -8.13 2.93
CA VAL A 374 -13.05 -7.24 4.06
C VAL A 374 -13.54 -5.93 3.47
N ASP A 375 -14.58 -5.36 4.06
CA ASP A 375 -15.25 -4.15 3.58
C ASP A 375 -15.31 -3.13 4.71
N GLY A 376 -14.61 -2.01 4.54
CA GLY A 376 -14.51 -0.95 5.54
C GLY A 376 -13.36 -1.18 6.51
N SER A 377 -13.44 -2.17 7.40
CA SER A 377 -12.46 -2.34 8.48
C SER A 377 -11.00 -2.43 7.98
N PRO A 378 -10.03 -1.89 8.74
CA PRO A 378 -8.62 -2.06 8.40
C PRO A 378 -8.19 -3.52 8.55
N VAL A 379 -7.02 -3.85 8.00
CA VAL A 379 -6.38 -5.16 8.17
C VAL A 379 -4.92 -5.01 8.56
N PHE A 380 -4.44 -5.95 9.37
CA PHE A 380 -3.04 -6.12 9.70
C PHE A 380 -2.67 -7.60 9.47
N LEU A 381 -2.06 -7.85 8.32
CA LEU A 381 -1.89 -9.16 7.75
C LEU A 381 -0.44 -9.63 7.91
N ARG A 382 -0.22 -10.88 8.30
CA ARG A 382 0.97 -11.66 7.97
C ARG A 382 0.71 -12.58 6.78
N ILE A 383 1.58 -12.54 5.80
CA ILE A 383 1.65 -13.49 4.68
C ILE A 383 2.87 -14.41 4.93
N PRO A 384 2.66 -15.73 5.09
CA PRO A 384 3.74 -16.68 5.26
C PRO A 384 4.71 -16.70 4.06
N PRO A 385 6.00 -17.01 4.29
CA PRO A 385 6.96 -17.14 3.21
C PRO A 385 6.51 -18.21 2.21
N GLY A 386 6.63 -17.94 0.91
CA GLY A 386 6.33 -18.85 -0.19
C GLY A 386 4.85 -18.96 -0.57
N LEU A 387 3.95 -18.17 0.03
CA LEU A 387 2.53 -18.13 -0.34
C LEU A 387 2.14 -16.79 -0.96
N ASN A 388 1.18 -16.85 -1.89
CA ASN A 388 0.46 -15.66 -2.35
C ASN A 388 -0.66 -15.32 -1.38
N ALA A 389 -0.87 -14.03 -1.14
CA ALA A 389 -1.94 -13.53 -0.29
C ALA A 389 -3.33 -13.74 -0.91
N TYR A 390 -3.42 -13.71 -2.24
CA TYR A 390 -4.64 -13.92 -3.01
C TYR A 390 -4.33 -14.39 -4.44
N ASP A 391 -5.33 -14.97 -5.12
CA ASP A 391 -5.16 -15.44 -6.49
C ASP A 391 -6.47 -15.48 -7.30
N GLY A 392 -6.35 -15.51 -8.64
CA GLY A 392 -7.44 -15.80 -9.57
C GLY A 392 -8.38 -14.64 -9.87
N PHE A 393 -7.86 -13.43 -10.09
CA PHE A 393 -8.68 -12.29 -10.56
C PHE A 393 -9.32 -12.51 -11.94
N MET A 394 -8.70 -13.33 -12.78
CA MET A 394 -9.24 -13.71 -14.09
C MET A 394 -10.39 -14.73 -13.98
N MET A 395 -10.64 -15.27 -12.78
CA MET A 395 -11.72 -16.23 -12.50
C MET A 395 -12.41 -15.84 -11.19
N PRO A 396 -13.06 -14.66 -11.14
CA PRO A 396 -13.58 -14.12 -9.90
C PRO A 396 -14.74 -14.97 -9.36
N ARG A 397 -14.92 -14.96 -8.05
CA ARG A 397 -16.11 -15.50 -7.38
C ARG A 397 -17.08 -14.37 -7.10
N ILE A 398 -18.35 -14.58 -7.41
CA ILE A 398 -19.41 -13.60 -7.10
C ILE A 398 -19.86 -13.80 -5.65
N GLY A 399 -19.88 -12.71 -4.88
CA GLY A 399 -20.29 -12.74 -3.48
C GLY A 399 -21.02 -11.47 -3.03
N ARG A 400 -21.29 -11.42 -1.73
CA ARG A 400 -21.89 -10.26 -1.05
C ARG A 400 -20.80 -9.43 -0.38
N SER A 401 -21.03 -8.12 -0.29
CA SER A 401 -20.19 -7.18 0.47
C SER A 401 -21.11 -6.27 1.29
N PRO A 402 -20.82 -5.94 2.56
CA PRO A 402 -21.64 -5.02 3.36
C PRO A 402 -22.00 -3.68 2.69
N SER A 403 -21.11 -3.17 1.84
CA SER A 403 -21.30 -1.93 1.10
C SER A 403 -22.05 -2.09 -0.21
N TYR A 404 -22.47 -3.32 -0.53
CA TYR A 404 -23.25 -3.66 -1.71
C TYR A 404 -24.52 -4.42 -1.32
N GLY A 405 -25.68 -3.81 -1.58
CA GLY A 405 -26.98 -4.31 -1.12
C GLY A 405 -27.41 -5.66 -1.74
N THR A 406 -26.72 -6.15 -2.77
CA THR A 406 -27.01 -7.41 -3.47
C THR A 406 -25.80 -8.35 -3.49
N ALA A 407 -26.01 -9.61 -3.89
CA ALA A 407 -24.90 -10.49 -4.24
C ALA A 407 -24.44 -10.15 -5.66
N GLY A 408 -23.25 -9.60 -5.81
CA GLY A 408 -22.76 -9.13 -7.11
C GLY A 408 -21.32 -8.63 -7.13
N VAL A 409 -20.60 -8.66 -6.00
CA VAL A 409 -19.20 -8.20 -5.95
C VAL A 409 -18.27 -9.30 -6.46
N ARG A 410 -17.32 -8.94 -7.32
CA ARG A 410 -16.35 -9.87 -7.92
C ARG A 410 -15.10 -10.04 -7.06
N PHE A 411 -15.07 -11.04 -6.18
CA PHE A 411 -13.89 -11.36 -5.38
C PHE A 411 -12.84 -12.17 -6.16
N ALA A 412 -11.58 -12.08 -5.76
CA ALA A 412 -10.54 -13.01 -6.22
C ALA A 412 -10.96 -14.47 -5.97
N ARG A 413 -10.54 -15.41 -6.82
CA ARG A 413 -10.84 -16.85 -6.64
C ARG A 413 -10.39 -17.34 -5.25
N MET A 414 -9.24 -16.88 -4.80
CA MET A 414 -8.75 -17.01 -3.43
C MET A 414 -8.54 -15.62 -2.87
N THR A 415 -9.29 -15.28 -1.83
CA THR A 415 -9.14 -14.04 -1.08
C THR A 415 -8.17 -14.23 0.07
N THR A 416 -7.64 -13.12 0.62
CA THR A 416 -6.79 -13.18 1.82
C THR A 416 -7.51 -13.79 3.01
N ARG A 417 -8.81 -13.52 3.19
CA ARG A 417 -9.62 -14.18 4.22
C ARG A 417 -9.63 -15.70 4.04
N ALA A 418 -9.84 -16.18 2.81
CA ALA A 418 -9.82 -17.63 2.53
C ALA A 418 -8.43 -18.25 2.79
N LEU A 419 -7.34 -17.52 2.54
CA LEU A 419 -6.00 -17.94 2.97
C LEU A 419 -5.92 -18.08 4.49
N TYR A 420 -6.42 -17.09 5.25
CA TYR A 420 -6.38 -17.11 6.71
C TYR A 420 -7.16 -18.27 7.31
N ASP A 421 -8.34 -18.58 6.74
CA ASP A 421 -9.14 -19.74 7.15
C ASP A 421 -8.32 -21.04 7.04
N VAL A 422 -7.48 -21.15 6.01
CA VAL A 422 -6.56 -22.28 5.82
C VAL A 422 -5.43 -22.27 6.85
N LEU A 423 -4.75 -21.13 7.04
CA LEU A 423 -3.60 -20.99 7.94
C LEU A 423 -3.99 -21.27 9.41
N CYS A 424 -5.19 -20.85 9.81
CA CYS A 424 -5.74 -21.12 11.13
C CYS A 424 -6.23 -22.57 11.30
N GLY A 425 -6.47 -23.29 10.20
CA GLY A 425 -6.96 -24.66 10.20
C GLY A 425 -5.98 -25.70 10.76
N ASP A 426 -6.51 -26.77 11.36
CA ASP A 426 -5.71 -27.85 11.96
C ASP A 426 -4.85 -28.60 10.95
N THR A 427 -5.28 -28.67 9.69
CA THR A 427 -4.53 -29.36 8.63
C THR A 427 -3.21 -28.65 8.35
N TYR A 428 -3.22 -27.33 8.17
CA TYR A 428 -1.99 -26.55 7.96
C TYR A 428 -1.07 -26.64 9.18
N ARG A 429 -1.61 -26.41 10.39
CA ARG A 429 -0.83 -26.47 11.64
C ARG A 429 -0.17 -27.82 11.87
N ARG A 430 -0.86 -28.94 11.59
CA ARG A 430 -0.27 -30.29 11.69
C ARG A 430 0.83 -30.54 10.67
N MET A 431 0.65 -30.10 9.43
CA MET A 431 1.70 -30.22 8.40
C MET A 431 2.93 -29.39 8.77
N LEU A 432 2.73 -28.15 9.23
CA LEU A 432 3.80 -27.27 9.67
C LEU A 432 4.54 -27.85 10.89
N GLY A 433 3.81 -28.35 11.89
CA GLY A 433 4.41 -28.98 13.07
C GLY A 433 5.22 -30.25 12.74
N ARG A 434 4.91 -30.95 11.65
CA ARG A 434 5.69 -32.10 11.17
C ARG A 434 6.93 -31.69 10.39
N LEU A 435 6.83 -30.70 9.50
CA LEU A 435 7.96 -30.30 8.66
C LEU A 435 8.96 -29.41 9.41
N GLY A 436 8.49 -28.58 10.34
CA GLY A 436 9.32 -27.64 11.10
C GLY A 436 9.83 -26.43 10.30
N ASP A 437 9.59 -26.39 8.98
CA ASP A 437 10.00 -25.32 8.07
C ASP A 437 8.79 -24.79 7.30
N GLU A 438 8.36 -23.57 7.64
CA GLU A 438 7.19 -22.93 7.03
C GLU A 438 7.40 -22.64 5.53
N TYR A 439 8.59 -22.20 5.14
CA TYR A 439 8.87 -21.87 3.74
C TYR A 439 8.89 -23.11 2.86
N ALA A 440 9.55 -24.18 3.33
CA ALA A 440 9.59 -25.44 2.60
C ALA A 440 8.18 -26.04 2.42
N LEU A 441 7.32 -25.98 3.44
CA LEU A 441 5.93 -26.45 3.35
C LEU A 441 5.17 -25.64 2.29
N ASN A 442 5.26 -24.32 2.38
CA ASN A 442 4.52 -23.41 1.52
C ASN A 442 4.94 -23.51 0.06
N ARG A 443 6.23 -23.70 -0.22
CA ARG A 443 6.73 -23.95 -1.57
C ARG A 443 6.15 -25.23 -2.17
N ARG A 444 6.04 -26.31 -1.38
CA ARG A 444 5.42 -27.57 -1.83
C ARG A 444 3.92 -27.40 -2.06
N LEU A 445 3.22 -26.75 -1.14
CA LEU A 445 1.79 -26.43 -1.29
C LEU A 445 1.53 -25.59 -2.54
N ALA A 446 2.29 -24.51 -2.76
CA ALA A 446 2.16 -23.65 -3.93
C ALA A 446 2.42 -24.43 -5.24
N ALA A 447 3.45 -25.29 -5.26
CA ALA A 447 3.73 -26.15 -6.41
C ALA A 447 2.60 -27.15 -6.67
N TYR A 448 2.05 -27.77 -5.61
CA TYR A 448 0.90 -28.66 -5.72
C TYR A 448 -0.33 -27.93 -6.28
N CYS A 449 -0.69 -26.77 -5.74
CA CYS A 449 -1.81 -25.94 -6.19
C CYS A 449 -1.70 -25.61 -7.69
N ARG A 450 -0.51 -25.23 -8.17
CA ARG A 450 -0.24 -25.00 -9.59
C ARG A 450 -0.47 -26.25 -10.44
N ARG A 451 0.03 -27.40 -9.98
CA ARG A 451 -0.11 -28.69 -10.67
C ARG A 451 -1.57 -29.12 -10.81
N VAL A 452 -2.38 -28.94 -9.76
CA VAL A 452 -3.80 -29.34 -9.77
C VAL A 452 -4.76 -28.23 -10.22
N ARG A 453 -4.25 -27.03 -10.53
CA ARG A 453 -5.02 -25.84 -10.92
C ARG A 453 -6.14 -25.46 -9.92
N LYS A 454 -5.86 -25.66 -8.63
CA LYS A 454 -6.75 -25.33 -7.52
C LYS A 454 -6.05 -24.34 -6.57
N PRO A 455 -6.76 -23.33 -6.05
CA PRO A 455 -6.24 -22.47 -5.00
C PRO A 455 -6.05 -23.27 -3.70
N LEU A 456 -5.25 -22.72 -2.79
CA LEU A 456 -4.87 -23.39 -1.55
C LEU A 456 -6.07 -23.92 -0.73
N PRO A 457 -7.17 -23.16 -0.52
CA PRO A 457 -8.32 -23.68 0.22
C PRO A 457 -8.99 -24.91 -0.40
N GLU A 458 -8.91 -25.05 -1.74
CA GLU A 458 -9.47 -26.20 -2.47
C GLU A 458 -8.50 -27.39 -2.55
N ALA A 459 -7.22 -27.17 -2.26
CA ALA A 459 -6.14 -28.13 -2.51
C ALA A 459 -5.56 -28.74 -1.22
N ILE A 460 -5.66 -28.05 -0.08
CA ILE A 460 -4.91 -28.41 1.13
C ILE A 460 -5.25 -29.80 1.68
N ALA A 461 -6.53 -30.20 1.66
CA ALA A 461 -6.95 -31.52 2.17
C ALA A 461 -6.35 -32.65 1.32
N SER A 462 -6.48 -32.56 -0.01
CA SER A 462 -5.90 -33.55 -0.93
C SER A 462 -4.38 -33.60 -0.85
N TYR A 463 -3.69 -32.46 -0.66
CA TYR A 463 -2.25 -32.45 -0.45
C TYR A 463 -1.86 -33.20 0.84
N ALA A 464 -2.57 -32.94 1.94
CA ALA A 464 -2.33 -33.59 3.22
C ALA A 464 -2.49 -35.12 3.12
N GLU A 465 -3.50 -35.61 2.40
CA GLU A 465 -3.70 -37.04 2.13
C GLU A 465 -2.50 -37.65 1.37
N THR A 466 -2.02 -36.98 0.32
CA THR A 466 -0.87 -37.48 -0.46
C THR A 466 0.43 -37.54 0.35
N GLU A 467 0.71 -36.52 1.17
CA GLU A 467 1.91 -36.50 2.03
C GLU A 467 1.78 -37.50 3.20
N TRP A 468 0.58 -37.70 3.75
CA TRP A 468 0.36 -38.66 4.82
C TRP A 468 0.51 -40.11 4.38
N ILE A 469 0.06 -40.45 3.17
CA ILE A 469 0.20 -41.80 2.61
C ILE A 469 1.69 -42.13 2.34
N HIS A 470 2.50 -41.15 1.94
CA HIS A 470 3.91 -41.36 1.62
C HIS A 470 4.87 -41.15 2.80
N GLY A 471 4.44 -40.46 3.86
CA GLY A 471 5.26 -40.17 5.04
C GLY A 471 5.27 -41.24 6.14
N GLN A 472 4.41 -42.27 6.07
CA GLN A 472 4.40 -43.38 7.04
C GLN A 472 5.30 -44.57 6.65
N GLY A 473 6.04 -44.48 5.54
CA GLY A 473 6.90 -45.53 5.02
C GLY A 473 8.40 -45.31 5.22
N LYS A 474 8.83 -44.41 6.11
CA LYS A 474 10.25 -44.18 6.42
C LYS A 474 10.52 -44.22 7.91
#